data_AF-A0A432LZ19-F1
#
_entry.id   AF-A0A432LZ19-F1
#
_cell.length_a   1.000
_cell.length_b   1.000
_cell.length_c   1.000
_cell.angle_alpha   90.00
_cell.angle_beta   90.00
_cell.angle_gamma   90.00
#
_symmetry.space_group_name_H-M   'P 1'
#
loop_
_entity.id
_entity.type
_entity.pdbx_description
1 polymer ?
#
loop_
_entity_poly.entity_id
_entity_poly.type
_entity_poly.pdbx_seq_one_letter_code
_entity_poly.pdbx_strand_id
1 'polypeptide(L)'
;MTNGPTRIPSKGLCIYCGRSGLRLTDEHILPYFIGGQHVIEEASCDDCAKITTKFELDVGRELWGDARIAFNAPSRRKKEKTNLH
;
A
#
# COMPACT_ATOMS: atom_id res chain seq x y z
N MET A 1 -4.05 22.07 -8.45
CA MET A 1 -3.53 21.98 -7.07
C MET A 1 -3.46 20.50 -6.73
N THR A 2 -2.26 19.91 -6.76
CA THR A 2 -2.10 18.55 -6.20
C THR A 2 -2.04 18.74 -4.69
N ASN A 3 -3.15 18.48 -4.01
CA ASN A 3 -3.11 18.34 -2.56
C ASN A 3 -2.11 17.22 -2.26
N GLY A 4 -1.10 17.51 -1.45
CA GLY A 4 -0.04 16.54 -1.12
C GLY A 4 -0.59 15.28 -0.44
N PRO A 5 0.29 14.33 -0.06
CA PRO A 5 -0.11 13.14 0.66
C PRO A 5 -1.05 13.47 1.81
N THR A 6 -2.21 12.83 1.84
CA THR A 6 -3.25 13.09 2.85
C THR A 6 -3.42 11.85 3.71
N ARG A 7 -3.46 12.06 5.02
CA ARG A 7 -3.84 11.06 6.01
C ARG A 7 -5.28 11.32 6.44
N ILE A 8 -6.12 10.31 6.35
CA ILE A 8 -7.56 10.40 6.60
C ILE A 8 -7.88 9.46 7.76
N PRO A 9 -8.48 9.93 8.86
CA PRO A 9 -8.84 9.06 9.97
C PRO A 9 -9.97 8.09 9.55
N SER A 10 -9.92 6.85 10.03
CA SER A 10 -11.05 5.92 9.88
C SER A 10 -12.17 6.19 10.89
N LYS A 11 -13.20 5.34 10.84
CA LYS A 11 -14.34 5.35 11.77
C LYS A 11 -14.20 4.35 12.93
N GLY A 12 -13.00 3.83 13.19
CA GLY A 12 -12.77 2.81 14.24
C GLY A 12 -13.33 1.43 13.90
N LEU A 13 -13.52 1.15 12.62
CA LEU A 13 -14.06 -0.10 12.06
C LEU A 13 -13.13 -0.56 10.93
N CYS A 14 -12.92 -1.87 10.81
CA CYS A 14 -12.23 -2.39 9.64
C CYS A 14 -13.05 -2.11 8.37
N ILE A 15 -12.45 -1.43 7.38
CA ILE A 15 -13.12 -1.05 6.12
C ILE A 15 -13.52 -2.24 5.25
N TYR A 16 -12.90 -3.41 5.46
CA TYR A 16 -13.17 -4.63 4.68
C TYR A 16 -14.20 -5.53 5.36
N CYS A 17 -14.02 -5.85 6.65
CA CYS A 17 -14.90 -6.80 7.36
C CYS A 17 -15.91 -6.14 8.32
N GLY A 18 -15.81 -4.84 8.57
CA GLY A 18 -16.73 -4.09 9.43
C GLY A 18 -16.60 -4.31 10.93
N ARG A 19 -15.65 -5.14 11.40
CA ARG A 19 -15.45 -5.41 12.85
C ARG A 19 -14.83 -4.19 13.57
N SER A 20 -15.27 -3.92 14.80
CA SER A 20 -14.73 -2.92 15.73
C SER A 20 -13.97 -3.56 16.90
N GLY A 21 -13.28 -2.75 17.71
CA GLY A 21 -12.64 -3.19 18.95
C GLY A 21 -11.39 -4.07 18.73
N LEU A 22 -10.86 -4.07 17.52
CA LEU A 22 -9.63 -4.76 17.14
C LEU A 22 -8.50 -3.76 16.97
N ARG A 23 -7.26 -4.24 17.00
CA ARG A 23 -6.13 -3.46 16.48
C ARG A 23 -6.36 -3.18 15.00
N LEU A 24 -6.21 -1.92 14.61
CA LEU A 24 -6.33 -1.49 13.23
C LEU A 24 -4.97 -1.02 12.68
N THR A 25 -4.78 -1.15 11.38
CA THR A 25 -3.58 -0.78 10.64
C THR A 25 -3.91 0.22 9.54
N ASP A 26 -2.92 1.02 9.14
CA ASP A 26 -3.03 1.97 8.04
C ASP A 26 -3.20 1.26 6.69
N GLU A 27 -4.04 1.80 5.81
CA GLU A 27 -4.24 1.31 4.44
C GLU A 27 -3.98 2.42 3.42
N HIS A 28 -3.42 2.05 2.27
CA HIS A 28 -3.30 3.02 1.17
C HIS A 28 -4.60 3.04 0.37
N ILE A 29 -5.08 4.24 0.01
CA ILE A 29 -6.28 4.38 -0.85
C ILE A 29 -5.99 3.82 -2.25
N LEU A 30 -4.78 4.10 -2.75
CA LEU A 30 -4.24 3.50 -3.96
C LEU A 30 -2.95 2.75 -3.59
N PRO A 31 -2.69 1.57 -4.16
CA PRO A 31 -1.50 0.81 -3.82
C PRO A 31 -0.22 1.63 -4.01
N TYR A 32 0.70 1.51 -3.06
CA TYR A 32 1.96 2.25 -3.09
C TYR A 32 2.78 1.96 -4.36
N PHE A 33 2.67 0.73 -4.88
CA PHE A 33 3.45 0.28 -6.03
C PHE A 33 3.10 0.97 -7.36
N ILE A 34 1.96 1.65 -7.44
CA ILE A 34 1.59 2.52 -8.57
C ILE A 34 1.71 4.01 -8.24
N GLY A 35 2.36 4.35 -7.12
CA GLY A 35 2.53 5.74 -6.70
C GLY A 35 1.44 6.28 -5.78
N GLY A 36 0.61 5.42 -5.17
CA GLY A 36 -0.35 5.86 -4.17
C GLY A 36 0.31 6.44 -2.93
N GLN A 37 -0.13 7.64 -2.50
CA GLN A 37 0.43 8.35 -1.35
C GLN A 37 -0.60 8.72 -0.26
N HIS A 38 -1.90 8.58 -0.55
CA HIS A 38 -2.95 8.84 0.43
C HIS A 38 -3.21 7.59 1.28
N VAL A 39 -3.36 7.80 2.58
CA VAL A 39 -3.49 6.74 3.58
C VAL A 39 -4.75 6.97 4.41
N ILE A 40 -5.50 5.90 4.66
CA ILE A 40 -6.54 5.86 5.68
C ILE A 40 -5.89 5.29 6.95
N GLU A 41 -5.89 6.06 8.01
CA GLU A 41 -5.32 5.67 9.31
C GLU A 41 -6.27 4.72 10.03
N GLU A 42 -5.73 3.68 10.68
CA GLU A 42 -6.54 2.72 11.45
C GLU A 42 -7.69 2.11 10.62
N ALA A 43 -7.41 1.68 9.39
CA ALA A 43 -8.43 1.31 8.41
C ALA A 43 -8.76 -0.19 8.38
N SER A 44 -7.80 -1.08 8.56
CA SER A 44 -8.01 -2.53 8.41
C SER A 44 -7.60 -3.30 9.66
N CYS A 45 -8.27 -4.41 9.95
CA CYS A 45 -7.76 -5.33 10.98
C CYS A 45 -6.61 -6.17 10.43
N ASP A 46 -5.79 -6.74 11.32
CA ASP A 46 -4.61 -7.53 10.94
C ASP A 46 -4.92 -8.68 9.96
N ASP A 47 -6.10 -9.32 10.08
CA ASP A 47 -6.51 -10.40 9.18
C ASP A 47 -6.72 -9.89 7.75
N CYS A 48 -7.46 -8.78 7.61
CA CYS A 48 -7.73 -8.18 6.30
C CYS A 48 -6.46 -7.56 5.71
N ALA A 49 -5.63 -6.91 6.53
CA ALA A 49 -4.36 -6.35 6.10
C ALA A 49 -3.43 -7.41 5.50
N LYS A 50 -3.39 -8.63 6.07
CA LYS A 50 -2.63 -9.77 5.52
C LYS A 50 -3.15 -10.20 4.16
N ILE A 51 -4.48 -10.28 4.00
CA ILE A 51 -5.11 -10.66 2.72
C ILE A 51 -4.78 -9.60 1.65
N THR A 52 -5.00 -8.32 1.97
CA THR A 52 -4.73 -7.20 1.07
C THR A 52 -3.26 -7.13 0.68
N THR A 53 -2.35 -7.27 1.64
CA THR A 53 -0.89 -7.28 1.38
C THR A 53 -0.50 -8.38 0.40
N LYS A 54 -1.04 -9.59 0.57
CA LYS A 54 -0.78 -10.69 -0.36
C LYS A 54 -1.31 -10.37 -1.76
N PHE A 55 -2.56 -9.91 -1.86
CA PHE A 55 -3.16 -9.53 -3.13
C PHE A 55 -2.36 -8.43 -3.85
N GLU A 56 -1.94 -7.37 -3.14
CA GLU A 56 -1.12 -6.30 -3.72
C GLU A 56 0.25 -6.79 -4.18
N LEU A 57 0.86 -7.72 -3.45
CA LEU A 57 2.13 -8.33 -3.86
C LEU A 57 1.97 -9.15 -5.14
N ASP A 58 0.93 -9.97 -5.22
CA ASP A 58 0.63 -10.81 -6.37
C ASP A 58 0.36 -9.93 -7.61
N VAL A 59 -0.56 -8.95 -7.50
CA VAL A 59 -0.86 -8.01 -8.59
C VAL A 59 0.36 -7.16 -8.98
N GLY A 60 1.08 -6.65 -7.98
CA GLY A 60 2.23 -5.78 -8.22
C GLY A 60 3.42 -6.49 -8.85
N ARG A 61 3.52 -7.83 -8.74
CA ARG A 61 4.58 -8.63 -9.39
C ARG A 61 4.12 -9.19 -10.71
N GLU A 62 2.99 -9.89 -10.72
CA GLU A 62 2.55 -10.69 -11.86
C GLU A 62 1.94 -9.83 -12.96
N LEU A 63 1.14 -8.82 -12.61
CA LEU A 63 0.45 -7.99 -13.60
C LEU A 63 1.26 -6.73 -13.97
N TRP A 64 1.93 -6.13 -12.98
CA TRP A 64 2.58 -4.83 -13.15
C TRP A 64 4.10 -4.87 -13.05
N GLY A 65 4.74 -6.04 -12.97
CA GLY A 65 6.19 -6.17 -12.76
C GLY A 65 7.03 -5.35 -13.74
N ASP A 66 6.87 -5.59 -15.04
CA ASP A 66 7.62 -4.92 -16.10
C ASP A 66 7.29 -3.43 -16.18
N ALA A 67 6.01 -3.08 -16.09
CA ALA A 67 5.56 -1.69 -16.08
C ALA A 67 6.18 -0.93 -14.91
N ARG A 68 6.20 -1.50 -13.71
CA ARG A 68 6.81 -0.87 -12.53
C ARG A 68 8.31 -0.64 -12.68
N ILE A 69 9.02 -1.54 -13.37
CA ILE A 69 10.43 -1.35 -13.69
C ILE A 69 10.60 -0.21 -14.69
N ALA A 70 9.83 -0.22 -15.78
CA ALA A 70 9.89 0.79 -16.83
C ALA A 70 9.57 2.20 -16.32
N PHE A 71 8.60 2.33 -15.41
CA PHE A 71 8.19 3.61 -14.82
C PHE A 71 8.97 3.99 -13.55
N ASN A 72 10.00 3.23 -13.17
CA ASN A 72 10.78 3.44 -11.94
C ASN A 72 9.90 3.61 -10.70
N ALA A 73 8.88 2.75 -10.60
CA ALA A 73 7.84 2.85 -9.59
C ALA A 73 8.42 2.72 -8.17
N PRO A 74 7.73 3.28 -7.15
CA PRO A 74 8.22 3.27 -5.78
C PRO A 74 8.48 1.85 -5.25
N SER A 75 9.61 1.68 -4.58
CA SER A 75 10.02 0.45 -3.90
C SER A 75 10.46 0.75 -2.48
N ARG A 76 9.95 -0.03 -1.52
CA ARG A 76 10.41 0.03 -0.12
C ARG A 76 11.76 -0.66 0.09
N ARG A 77 12.20 -1.50 -0.85
CA ARG A 77 13.51 -2.16 -0.82
C ARG A 77 14.53 -1.24 -1.49
N LYS A 78 15.58 -0.84 -0.75
CA LYS A 78 16.76 -0.18 -1.31
C LYS A 78 17.32 -1.09 -2.41
N LYS A 79 17.42 -0.60 -3.66
CA LYS A 79 18.31 -1.23 -4.64
C LYS A 79 19.73 -1.06 -4.08
N GLU A 80 20.44 -2.16 -3.81
CA GLU A 80 21.90 -2.07 -3.69
C GLU A 80 22.39 -1.47 -5.00
N LYS A 81 23.14 -0.36 -4.90
CA LYS A 81 23.80 0.22 -6.05
C LYS A 81 24.94 -0.73 -6.40
N THR A 82 24.72 -1.66 -7.32
CA THR A 82 25.84 -2.37 -7.95
C THR A 82 26.56 -1.32 -8.79
N ASN A 83 27.69 -0.81 -8.28
CA ASN A 83 28.60 0.03 -9.06
C ASN A 83 29.20 -0.83 -10.15
N LEU A 84 28.60 -0.86 -11.34
CA LEU A 84 29.28 -1.35 -12.53
C LEU A 84 30.26 -0.25 -12.96
N HIS A 85 31.56 -0.57 -12.86
CA HIS A 85 32.66 0.19 -13.43
C HIS A 85 32.69 0.00 -14.95
#